data_AF-A0A7C4BRN5-F1
#
_entry.id   AF-A0A7C4BRN5-F1
#
_cell.length_a   1.000
_cell.length_b   1.000
_cell.length_c   1.000
_cell.angle_alpha   90.00
_cell.angle_beta   90.00
_cell.angle_gamma   90.00
#
_symmetry.space_group_name_H-M   'P 1'
#
loop_
_entity.id
_entity.type
_entity.pdbx_description
1 polymer ?
#
loop_
_entity_poly.entity_id
_entity_poly.type
_entity_poly.pdbx_seq_one_letter_code
_entity_poly.pdbx_strand_id
1 'polypeptide(L)'
;HCEYVCVSCTRVCPTNAITELNEVEKKKIKIGTARIDTTRCIPYSEYEDCLVCEEQCPIPTKAIKFEVRDVVTFNGDVRRIKFPVVLKDKCIGCGACENKCPVKPQSAIIVTSQVPGKKWNGGTNYASDVSKMEEPSPQSIGKVKVSGQENLQK
;
A
#
# COMPACT_ATOMS: atom_id res chain seq x y z
N HIS A 1 -15.41 1.16 0.80
CA HIS A 1 -14.41 0.80 -0.23
C HIS A 1 -15.14 0.55 -1.55
N CYS A 2 -14.44 0.60 -2.70
CA CYS A 2 -14.97 0.25 -4.01
C CYS A 2 -14.79 -1.24 -4.27
N GLU A 3 -15.87 -2.00 -4.45
CA GLU A 3 -15.76 -3.43 -4.78
C GLU A 3 -15.09 -3.66 -6.13
N TYR A 4 -14.55 -4.86 -6.40
CA TYR A 4 -13.77 -5.11 -7.61
C TYR A 4 -14.62 -5.15 -8.89
N VAL A 5 -15.81 -5.76 -8.85
CA VAL A 5 -16.67 -5.97 -10.03
C VAL A 5 -17.83 -4.98 -10.18
N CYS A 6 -18.24 -4.30 -9.11
CA CYS A 6 -19.41 -3.40 -9.11
C CYS A 6 -19.28 -2.19 -10.06
N VAL A 7 -20.17 -2.04 -11.05
CA VAL A 7 -20.22 -0.87 -11.96
C VAL A 7 -21.40 0.08 -11.66
N SER A 8 -22.06 -0.05 -10.51
CA SER A 8 -23.33 0.66 -10.22
C SER A 8 -23.22 2.19 -10.33
N CYS A 9 -22.10 2.78 -9.88
CA CYS A 9 -21.89 4.22 -9.94
C CYS A 9 -21.93 4.78 -11.37
N THR A 10 -21.57 3.99 -12.39
CA THR A 10 -21.57 4.41 -13.79
C THR A 10 -22.96 4.44 -14.40
N ARG A 11 -23.93 3.74 -13.78
CA ARG A 11 -25.31 3.65 -14.25
C ARG A 11 -26.23 4.70 -13.62
N VAL A 12 -25.87 5.18 -12.43
CA VAL A 12 -26.69 6.11 -11.64
C VAL A 12 -26.24 7.56 -11.72
N CYS A 13 -25.13 7.86 -12.40
CA CYS A 13 -24.54 9.21 -12.42
C CYS A 13 -25.44 10.20 -13.20
N PRO A 14 -26.10 11.17 -12.53
CA PRO A 14 -27.06 12.05 -13.19
C PRO A 14 -26.39 13.15 -14.04
N THR A 15 -25.13 13.48 -13.72
CA THR A 15 -24.37 14.54 -14.40
C THR A 15 -23.55 14.02 -15.57
N ASN A 16 -23.53 12.70 -15.79
CA ASN A 16 -22.67 12.04 -16.77
C ASN A 16 -21.17 12.30 -16.55
N ALA A 17 -20.76 12.56 -15.31
CA ALA A 17 -19.34 12.73 -14.94
C ALA A 17 -18.55 11.41 -15.00
N ILE A 18 -19.25 10.28 -14.91
CA ILE A 18 -18.69 8.93 -15.04
C ILE A 18 -19.38 8.28 -16.23
N THR A 19 -18.60 7.88 -17.24
CA THR A 19 -19.12 7.14 -18.40
C THR A 19 -19.57 5.75 -17.98
N GLU A 20 -20.53 5.16 -18.69
CA GLU A 20 -20.90 3.77 -18.47
C GLU A 20 -19.69 2.84 -18.75
N LEU A 21 -19.47 1.86 -17.87
CA LEU A 21 -18.35 0.93 -17.98
C LEU A 21 -18.83 -0.50 -17.77
N ASN A 22 -18.20 -1.43 -18.48
CA ASN A 22 -18.27 -2.84 -18.14
C ASN A 22 -17.22 -3.21 -17.06
N GLU A 23 -17.31 -4.44 -16.54
CA GLU A 23 -16.39 -4.90 -15.49
C GLU A 23 -14.92 -4.90 -15.92
N VAL A 24 -14.65 -5.23 -17.18
CA VAL A 24 -13.28 -5.36 -17.71
C VAL A 24 -12.62 -3.98 -17.78
N GLU A 25 -13.37 -2.98 -18.22
CA GLU A 25 -12.93 -1.59 -18.25
C GLU A 25 -12.70 -1.06 -16.84
N LYS A 26 -13.67 -1.27 -15.95
CA LYS A 26 -13.56 -0.81 -14.57
C LYS A 26 -12.32 -1.35 -13.86
N LYS A 27 -11.98 -2.63 -14.04
CA LYS A 27 -10.80 -3.27 -13.42
C LYS A 27 -9.47 -2.61 -13.82
N LYS A 28 -9.44 -1.84 -14.91
CA LYS A 28 -8.28 -1.08 -15.40
C LYS A 28 -8.25 0.36 -14.90
N ILE A 29 -9.34 0.88 -14.34
CA ILE A 29 -9.43 2.27 -13.89
C ILE A 29 -8.77 2.42 -12.53
N LYS A 30 -7.85 3.38 -12.47
CA LYS A 30 -7.16 3.77 -11.25
C LYS A 30 -7.82 5.01 -10.64
N ILE A 31 -8.50 4.82 -9.51
CA ILE A 31 -9.17 5.89 -8.75
C ILE A 31 -8.32 6.43 -7.60
N GLY A 32 -7.22 5.75 -7.27
CA GLY A 32 -6.28 6.19 -6.24
C GLY A 32 -5.06 5.29 -6.11
N THR A 33 -4.20 5.59 -5.15
CA THR A 33 -3.02 4.79 -4.79
C THR A 33 -2.95 4.61 -3.28
N ALA A 34 -2.77 3.36 -2.84
CA ALA A 34 -2.57 3.03 -1.43
C ALA A 34 -1.15 3.38 -0.98
N ARG A 35 -1.01 3.83 0.27
CA ARG A 35 0.25 4.12 0.94
C ARG A 35 0.21 3.68 2.39
N ILE A 36 1.34 3.19 2.88
CA ILE A 36 1.49 2.67 4.24
C ILE A 36 2.15 3.73 5.10
N ASP A 37 1.54 4.04 6.23
CA ASP A 37 2.16 4.78 7.32
C ASP A 37 2.99 3.79 8.15
N THR A 38 4.31 3.83 7.96
CA THR A 38 5.25 2.94 8.64
C THR A 38 5.31 3.17 10.15
N THR A 39 4.86 4.32 10.65
CA THR A 39 4.85 4.62 12.09
C THR A 39 3.72 3.92 12.84
N ARG A 40 2.73 3.39 12.11
CA ARG A 40 1.51 2.77 12.69
C ARG A 40 1.26 1.35 12.24
N CYS A 41 1.87 0.96 11.12
CA CYS A 41 1.65 -0.35 10.53
C CYS A 41 2.29 -1.42 11.43
N ILE A 42 1.50 -2.37 11.94
CA ILE A 42 1.94 -3.40 12.90
C ILE A 42 3.30 -4.04 12.54
N PRO A 43 3.55 -4.48 11.29
CA PRO A 43 4.87 -5.03 10.94
C PRO A 43 6.02 -4.04 11.05
N TYR A 44 5.77 -2.75 10.83
CA TYR A 44 6.78 -1.68 10.91
C TYR A 44 6.96 -1.11 12.33
N SER A 45 5.88 -0.94 13.09
CA SER A 45 5.91 -0.31 14.42
C SER A 45 6.15 -1.31 15.54
N GLU A 46 5.61 -2.51 15.42
CA GLU A 46 5.59 -3.54 16.48
C GLU A 46 6.43 -4.77 16.11
N TYR A 47 6.89 -4.88 14.86
CA TYR A 47 7.64 -6.02 14.35
C TYR A 47 6.88 -7.35 14.52
N GLU A 48 5.57 -7.31 14.27
CA GLU A 48 4.69 -8.48 14.24
C GLU A 48 4.04 -8.69 12.87
N ASP A 49 3.76 -9.95 12.52
CA ASP A 49 3.17 -10.27 11.23
C ASP A 49 1.70 -9.80 11.15
N CYS A 50 1.37 -9.04 10.12
CA CYS A 50 0.01 -8.65 9.78
C CYS A 50 -0.19 -8.74 8.26
N LEU A 51 -1.05 -9.65 7.82
CA LEU A 51 -1.21 -9.99 6.40
C LEU A 51 -2.48 -9.39 5.75
N VAL A 52 -3.32 -8.75 6.56
CA VAL A 52 -4.69 -8.34 6.20
C VAL A 52 -4.75 -7.53 4.90
N CYS A 53 -3.83 -6.59 4.69
CA CYS A 53 -3.89 -5.72 3.51
C CYS A 53 -3.69 -6.47 2.18
N GLU A 54 -2.88 -7.53 2.17
CA GLU A 54 -2.64 -8.37 1.00
C GLU A 54 -3.79 -9.36 0.79
N GLU A 55 -4.28 -9.98 1.87
CA GLU A 55 -5.41 -10.91 1.83
C GLU A 55 -6.67 -10.24 1.26
N GLN A 56 -6.92 -9.00 1.69
CA GLN A 56 -8.06 -8.20 1.27
C GLN A 56 -7.86 -7.49 -0.08
N CYS A 57 -6.68 -7.60 -0.70
CA CYS A 57 -6.45 -7.04 -2.02
C CYS A 57 -7.19 -7.88 -3.08
N PRO A 58 -8.17 -7.31 -3.80
CA PRO A 58 -8.99 -8.07 -4.74
C PRO A 58 -8.33 -8.27 -6.12
N ILE A 59 -7.17 -7.65 -6.35
CA ILE A 59 -6.44 -7.78 -7.61
C ILE A 59 -5.81 -9.18 -7.65
N PRO A 60 -6.03 -9.99 -8.70
CA PRO A 60 -5.52 -11.36 -8.78
C PRO A 60 -3.99 -11.45 -8.62
N THR A 61 -3.24 -10.50 -9.18
CA THR A 61 -1.77 -10.45 -9.10
C THR A 61 -1.24 -9.76 -7.85
N LYS A 62 -2.15 -9.32 -6.96
CA LYS A 62 -1.93 -8.56 -5.72
C LYS A 62 -1.18 -7.24 -5.93
N ALA A 63 -1.81 -6.14 -5.52
CA ALA A 63 -1.17 -4.82 -5.50
C ALA A 63 -0.35 -4.57 -4.22
N ILE A 64 -0.44 -5.46 -3.24
CA ILE A 64 0.34 -5.39 -2.00
C ILE A 64 1.06 -6.74 -1.87
N LYS A 65 2.35 -6.71 -1.56
CA LYS A 65 3.19 -7.89 -1.35
C LYS A 65 3.96 -7.75 -0.05
N PHE A 66 4.63 -8.81 0.38
CA PHE A 66 5.50 -8.78 1.55
C PHE A 66 6.96 -8.90 1.16
N GLU A 67 7.79 -8.07 1.78
CA GLU A 67 9.23 -8.26 1.89
C GLU A 67 9.54 -8.88 3.24
N VAL A 68 10.31 -9.95 3.24
CA VAL A 68 10.72 -10.64 4.46
C VAL A 68 12.02 -10.01 4.94
N ARG A 69 12.06 -9.54 6.19
CA ARG A 69 13.27 -8.98 6.80
C ARG A 69 13.50 -9.60 8.18
N ASP A 70 14.77 -9.79 8.51
CA ASP A 70 15.18 -10.20 9.83
C ASP A 70 15.36 -8.94 10.71
N VAL A 71 14.78 -8.96 11.90
CA VAL A 71 14.80 -7.88 12.89
C VAL A 71 15.36 -8.42 14.18
N VAL A 72 16.32 -7.69 14.76
CA VAL A 72 16.86 -8.00 16.09
C VAL A 72 15.95 -7.38 17.13
N THR A 73 15.40 -8.21 18.00
CA THR A 73 14.55 -7.77 19.11
C THR A 73 15.39 -7.21 20.26
N PHE A 74 14.76 -6.55 21.21
CA PHE A 74 15.43 -6.05 22.42
C PHE A 74 16.14 -7.15 23.22
N ASN A 75 15.62 -8.38 23.19
CA ASN A 75 16.20 -9.53 23.89
C ASN A 75 17.40 -10.14 23.15
N GLY A 76 17.77 -9.63 21.97
CA GLY A 76 18.83 -10.17 21.12
C GLY A 76 18.37 -11.27 20.15
N ASP A 77 17.11 -11.70 20.21
CA ASP A 77 16.57 -12.70 19.29
C ASP A 77 16.36 -12.12 17.89
N VAL A 78 16.65 -12.90 16.86
CA VAL A 78 16.37 -12.57 15.47
C VAL A 78 15.00 -13.09 15.08
N ARG A 79 14.09 -12.19 14.71
CA ARG A 79 12.75 -12.52 14.20
C ARG A 79 12.64 -12.19 12.72
N ARG A 80 12.04 -13.09 11.96
CA ARG A 80 11.75 -12.91 10.55
C ARG A 80 10.32 -12.41 10.37
N ILE A 81 10.17 -11.15 9.93
CA ILE A 81 8.87 -10.47 9.84
C ILE A 81 8.55 -10.11 8.38
N LYS A 82 7.26 -10.18 8.02
CA LYS A 82 6.74 -9.83 6.69
C LYS A 82 6.27 -8.38 6.65
N PHE A 83 6.99 -7.54 5.93
CA PHE A 83 6.69 -6.12 5.78
C PHE A 83 5.89 -5.87 4.50
N PRO A 84 4.69 -5.26 4.58
CA PRO A 84 3.91 -4.97 3.40
C PRO A 84 4.53 -3.87 2.55
N VAL A 85 4.46 -4.04 1.23
CA VAL A 85 4.92 -3.11 0.19
C VAL A 85 3.83 -2.97 -0.87
N VAL A 86 3.48 -1.73 -1.20
CA VAL A 86 2.47 -1.43 -2.23
C VAL A 86 3.13 -1.32 -3.60
N LEU A 87 2.71 -2.17 -4.53
CA LEU A 87 3.01 -2.07 -5.96
C LEU A 87 2.10 -1.02 -6.60
N LYS A 88 2.59 0.22 -6.68
CA LYS A 88 1.82 1.40 -7.10
C LYS A 88 1.23 1.25 -8.51
N ASP A 89 1.95 0.59 -9.41
CA ASP A 89 1.55 0.30 -10.79
C ASP A 89 0.31 -0.61 -10.87
N LYS A 90 0.18 -1.56 -9.94
CA LYS A 90 -0.97 -2.48 -9.89
C LYS A 90 -2.13 -1.93 -9.07
N CYS A 91 -1.86 -1.06 -8.10
CA CYS A 91 -2.88 -0.51 -7.22
C CYS A 91 -3.89 0.34 -7.99
N ILE A 92 -5.16 -0.09 -8.01
CA ILE A 92 -6.28 0.68 -8.59
C ILE A 92 -6.93 1.66 -7.61
N GLY A 93 -6.55 1.62 -6.33
CA GLY A 93 -7.10 2.51 -5.30
C GLY A 93 -8.50 2.13 -4.80
N CYS A 94 -8.84 0.84 -4.76
CA CYS A 94 -10.18 0.40 -4.33
C CYS A 94 -10.51 0.66 -2.84
N GLY A 95 -9.49 0.85 -1.98
CA GLY A 95 -9.70 1.13 -0.55
C GLY A 95 -10.06 -0.09 0.32
N ALA A 96 -10.01 -1.31 -0.21
CA ALA A 96 -10.29 -2.52 0.58
C ALA A 96 -9.28 -2.70 1.74
N CYS A 97 -7.99 -2.50 1.46
CA CYS A 97 -6.92 -2.60 2.45
C CYS A 97 -7.02 -1.55 3.57
N GLU A 98 -7.41 -0.32 3.24
CA GLU A 98 -7.68 0.75 4.20
C GLU A 98 -8.87 0.42 5.09
N ASN A 99 -9.99 0.00 4.49
CA ASN A 99 -11.21 -0.34 5.21
C ASN A 99 -11.04 -1.53 6.17
N LYS A 100 -10.22 -2.51 5.80
CA LYS A 100 -10.00 -3.74 6.58
C LYS A 100 -8.80 -3.66 7.53
N CYS A 101 -8.04 -2.57 7.50
CA CYS A 101 -6.90 -2.40 8.39
C CYS A 101 -7.34 -2.50 9.88
N PRO A 102 -6.70 -3.37 10.69
CA PRO A 102 -7.07 -3.55 12.08
C PRO A 102 -6.62 -2.39 12.99
N VAL A 103 -5.66 -1.58 12.54
CA VAL A 103 -5.12 -0.43 13.30
C VAL A 103 -6.21 0.64 13.48
N LYS A 104 -6.36 1.11 14.72
CA LYS A 104 -7.35 2.13 15.15
C LYS A 104 -6.64 3.28 15.87
N PRO A 105 -7.23 4.49 15.95
CA PRO A 105 -8.51 4.93 15.34
C PRO A 105 -8.45 5.19 13.84
N GLN A 106 -7.26 5.36 13.27
CA GLN A 106 -7.06 5.50 11.83
C GLN A 106 -6.23 4.31 11.32
N SER A 107 -6.49 3.90 10.08
CA SER A 107 -5.76 2.81 9.44
C SER A 107 -4.29 3.17 9.21
N ALA A 108 -3.43 2.16 9.25
CA ALA A 108 -2.02 2.31 8.89
C ALA A 108 -1.76 2.28 7.38
N ILE A 109 -2.78 2.00 6.57
CA ILE A 109 -2.74 2.09 5.11
C ILE A 109 -3.90 2.97 4.64
N ILE A 110 -3.58 3.95 3.81
CA ILE A 110 -4.53 4.96 3.33
C ILE A 110 -4.52 5.02 1.81
N VAL A 111 -5.67 5.24 1.19
CA VAL A 111 -5.78 5.44 -0.25
C VAL A 111 -5.98 6.92 -0.55
N THR A 112 -5.13 7.46 -1.41
CA THR A 112 -5.18 8.86 -1.83
C THR A 112 -5.45 8.96 -3.33
N SER A 113 -6.09 10.04 -3.76
CA SER A 113 -6.35 10.34 -5.18
C SER A 113 -5.09 10.74 -5.95
N GLN A 114 -3.96 10.90 -5.27
CA GLN A 114 -2.71 11.29 -5.91
C GLN A 114 -2.20 10.16 -6.81
N VAL A 115 -2.25 10.43 -8.11
CA VAL A 115 -1.62 9.60 -9.13
C VAL A 115 -0.11 9.94 -9.13
N PRO A 116 0.80 8.97 -8.95
CA PRO A 116 2.23 9.22 -9.04
C PRO A 116 2.56 9.92 -10.38
N GLY A 117 3.17 11.11 -10.32
CA GLY A 117 3.63 11.84 -11.51
C GLY A 117 2.76 13.00 -12.00
N LYS A 118 1.54 13.24 -11.47
CA LYS A 118 0.78 14.47 -11.79
C LYS A 118 0.94 15.52 -10.68
N LYS A 119 1.56 16.66 -11.00
CA LYS A 119 1.46 17.88 -10.18
C LYS A 119 0.03 18.41 -10.24
N TRP A 120 -0.58 18.65 -9.08
CA TRP A 120 -1.92 19.25 -8.97
C TRP A 120 -1.75 20.76 -8.86
N ASN A 121 -2.38 21.54 -9.76
CA ASN A 121 -2.10 22.98 -9.91
C ASN A 121 -2.88 23.90 -8.94
N GLY A 122 -3.60 23.39 -7.94
CA GLY A 122 -4.55 24.26 -7.19
C GLY A 122 -4.97 23.81 -5.80
N GLY A 123 -4.17 23.00 -5.10
CA GLY A 123 -4.51 22.51 -3.76
C GLY A 123 -3.28 22.47 -2.88
N THR A 124 -3.46 22.64 -1.57
CA THR A 124 -2.39 22.47 -0.59
C THR A 124 -1.63 21.17 -0.90
N ASN A 125 -0.30 21.25 -0.93
CA ASN A 125 0.56 20.14 -1.35
C ASN A 125 0.50 18.99 -0.33
N TYR A 126 -0.58 18.21 -0.28
CA TYR A 126 -0.65 16.96 0.49
C TYR A 126 0.47 15.98 0.12
N ALA A 127 1.13 16.17 -1.03
CA ALA A 127 2.26 15.37 -1.47
C ALA A 127 3.52 15.53 -0.59
N SER A 128 3.74 16.69 0.06
CA SER A 128 4.96 16.92 0.87
C SER A 128 4.94 16.17 2.21
N ASP A 129 3.77 15.90 2.77
CA ASP A 129 3.64 15.13 4.02
C ASP A 129 3.69 13.63 3.75
N VAL A 130 3.25 13.21 2.57
CA VAL A 130 3.23 11.79 2.14
C VAL A 130 4.61 11.27 1.76
N SER A 131 5.49 12.12 1.21
CA SER A 131 6.88 11.75 0.94
C SER A 131 7.66 11.37 2.21
N LYS A 132 7.21 11.83 3.39
CA LYS A 132 7.80 11.45 4.69
C LYS A 132 7.26 10.12 5.23
N MET A 133 6.14 9.61 4.69
CA MET A 133 5.52 8.34 5.14
C MET A 133 6.12 7.11 4.46
N GLU A 134 6.65 7.27 3.23
CA GLU A 134 7.27 6.20 2.45
C GLU A 134 8.75 5.96 2.80
N GLU A 135 9.37 6.85 3.57
CA GLU A 135 10.68 6.60 4.16
C GLU A 135 10.49 5.81 5.48
N PRO A 136 11.15 4.66 5.66
CA PRO A 136 11.11 3.95 6.93
C PRO A 136 11.63 4.89 8.03
N SER A 137 10.96 4.88 9.19
CA SER A 137 11.35 5.74 10.31
C SER A 137 12.83 5.53 10.66
N PRO A 138 13.56 6.57 11.12
CA PRO A 138 14.96 6.44 11.54
C PRO A 138 15.21 5.38 12.64
N GLN A 139 14.14 4.88 13.26
CA GLN A 139 14.17 3.82 14.27
C GLN A 139 14.22 2.42 13.65
N SER A 140 14.15 2.27 12.32
CA SER A 140 14.46 1.00 11.66
C SER A 140 15.95 0.72 11.88
N ILE A 141 16.23 -0.19 12.82
CA ILE A 141 17.57 -0.71 13.11
C ILE A 141 18.24 -1.03 11.77
N GLY A 142 19.43 -0.46 11.58
CA GLY A 142 20.09 -0.34 10.29
C GLY A 142 20.08 -1.65 9.49
N LYS A 143 19.91 -1.53 8.16
CA LYS A 143 20.07 -2.63 7.21
C LYS A 143 21.33 -3.42 7.56
N VAL A 144 21.18 -4.61 8.13
CA VAL A 144 22.29 -5.55 8.23
C VAL A 144 22.65 -5.89 6.78
N LYS A 145 23.82 -5.45 6.34
CA LYS A 145 24.38 -5.87 5.06
C LYS A 145 24.57 -7.38 5.13
N VAL A 146 23.79 -8.12 4.34
CA VAL A 146 24.08 -9.54 4.10
C VAL A 146 25.34 -9.58 3.25
N SER A 147 26.49 -9.79 3.90
CA SER A 147 27.73 -10.15 3.24
C SER A 147 27.61 -11.60 2.76
N GLY A 148 27.55 -11.82 1.45
CA GLY A 148 27.67 -13.16 0.88
C GLY A 148 26.88 -13.38 -0.41
N GLN A 149 27.32 -12.76 -1.51
CA GLN A 149 27.16 -13.34 -2.85
C GLN A 149 28.45 -13.07 -3.64
N GLU A 150 29.48 -13.86 -3.33
CA GLU A 150 30.55 -14.09 -4.30
C GLU A 150 30.02 -15.03 -5.39
N ASN A 151 30.18 -14.57 -6.63
CA ASN A 151 30.42 -15.35 -7.84
C ASN A 151 29.40 -16.42 -8.27
N LEU A 152 28.60 -16.08 -9.27
CA LEU A 152 28.50 -16.92 -10.47
C LEU A 152 28.17 -16.08 -11.71
N GLN A 153 29.22 -15.63 -12.38
CA GLN A 153 29.19 -15.15 -13.76
C GLN A 153 30.28 -15.91 -14.51
N LYS A 154 29.89 -16.99 -15.16
CA LYS A 154 30.47 -17.57 -16.38
C LYS A 154 29.63 -18.78 -16.81
#